data_AF-A0A961JI67-F1
#
_entry.id   AF-A0A961JI67-F1
#
_cell.length_a   1.000
_cell.length_b   1.000
_cell.length_c   1.000
_cell.angle_alpha   90.00
_cell.angle_beta   90.00
_cell.angle_gamma   90.00
#
_symmetry.space_group_name_H-M   'P 1'
#
loop_
_entity.id
_entity.type
_entity.pdbx_description
1 polymer ?
#
loop_
_entity_poly.entity_id
_entity_poly.type
_entity_poly.pdbx_seq_one_letter_code
_entity_poly.pdbx_strand_id
1 'polypeptide(L)' 'MGAGLKPAKPTACLALADGTLFFGRGFGATGLTTAELCFNTAMTGYQEIMTDPSYAGQIVTFTFPHVG' A
#
# COMPACT_ATOMS: atom_id res chain seq x y z
N MET A 1 -9.13 -31.55 -17.62
CA MET A 1 -7.89 -30.79 -17.89
C MET A 1 -8.13 -29.35 -17.45
N GLY A 2 -8.01 -29.07 -16.15
CA GLY A 2 -8.22 -27.72 -15.60
C GLY A 2 -6.88 -27.05 -15.44
N ALA A 3 -6.57 -26.06 -16.29
CA ALA A 3 -5.41 -25.21 -16.07
C ALA A 3 -5.65 -24.42 -14.79
N GLY A 4 -4.99 -24.80 -13.69
CA GLY A 4 -5.02 -24.03 -12.45
C GLY A 4 -4.57 -22.60 -12.76
N LEU A 5 -5.38 -21.61 -12.36
CA LEU A 5 -4.99 -20.21 -12.49
C LEU A 5 -3.64 -20.02 -11.79
N LYS A 6 -2.60 -19.66 -12.56
CA LYS A 6 -1.35 -19.20 -11.98
C LYS A 6 -1.67 -17.89 -11.22
N PRO A 7 -1.25 -17.76 -9.95
CA PRO A 7 -1.41 -16.49 -9.25
C PRO A 7 -0.72 -15.38 -10.06
N ALA A 8 -1.43 -14.27 -10.26
CA ALA A 8 -0.90 -13.16 -11.03
C ALA A 8 0.39 -12.65 -10.38
N LYS A 9 1.40 -12.35 -11.19
CA LYS A 9 2.68 -11.80 -10.72
C LYS A 9 2.43 -10.46 -10.00
N PRO A 10 3.15 -10.17 -8.89
CA PRO A 10 3.10 -8.86 -8.25
C PRO A 10 3.45 -7.75 -9.24
N THR A 11 2.82 -6.58 -9.08
CA THR A 11 3.10 -5.38 -9.88
C THR A 11 3.70 -4.25 -9.05
N ALA A 12 3.77 -4.42 -7.72
CA ALA A 12 4.36 -3.46 -6.79
C ALA A 12 5.09 -4.17 -5.64
N CYS A 13 6.01 -3.45 -4.99
CA CYS A 13 6.74 -3.92 -3.81
C CYS A 13 6.94 -2.75 -2.83
N LEU A 14 6.63 -2.97 -1.55
CA LEU A 14 7.05 -2.11 -0.44
C LEU A 14 8.30 -2.73 0.19
N ALA A 15 9.41 -2.00 0.17
CA ALA A 15 10.68 -2.43 0.74
C ALA A 15 11.01 -1.59 1.98
N LEU A 16 11.33 -2.23 3.10
CA LEU A 16 11.69 -1.58 4.35
C LEU A 16 13.21 -1.51 4.52
N ALA A 17 13.66 -0.57 5.36
CA ALA A 17 15.08 -0.35 5.63
C ALA A 17 15.79 -1.56 6.25
N ASP A 18 15.05 -2.45 6.92
CA ASP A 18 15.56 -3.70 7.50
C ASP A 18 15.69 -4.85 6.47
N GLY A 19 15.33 -4.60 5.20
CA GLY A 19 15.34 -5.59 4.13
C GLY A 19 14.02 -6.36 3.97
N THR A 20 13.01 -6.10 4.79
CA THR A 20 11.68 -6.73 4.65
C THR A 20 11.02 -6.26 3.35
N LEU A 21 10.44 -7.21 2.60
CA LEU A 21 9.76 -6.96 1.33
C LEU A 21 8.30 -7.42 1.39
N PHE A 22 7.37 -6.54 1.01
CA PHE A 22 5.96 -6.85 0.83
C PHE A 22 5.58 -6.70 -0.64
N PHE A 23 5.29 -7.82 -1.30
CA PHE A 23 4.85 -7.85 -2.69
C PHE A 23 3.34 -7.71 -2.80
N GLY A 24 2.88 -6.84 -3.70
CA GLY A 24 1.46 -6.55 -3.87
C GLY A 24 1.09 -6.17 -5.30
N ARG A 25 -0.12 -5.62 -5.43
CA ARG A 25 -0.63 -5.07 -6.68
C ARG A 25 -0.79 -3.56 -6.53
N GLY A 26 -0.16 -2.79 -7.41
CA GLY A 26 -0.39 -1.35 -7.51
C GLY A 26 -1.72 -1.07 -8.20
N PHE A 27 -2.46 -0.07 -7.69
CA PHE A 27 -3.70 0.41 -8.29
C PHE A 27 -3.70 1.93 -8.57
N GLY A 28 -2.69 2.66 -8.05
CA GLY A 28 -2.51 4.10 -8.27
C GLY A 28 -1.45 4.42 -9.34
N ALA A 29 -0.85 5.60 -9.23
CA ALA A 29 0.23 6.03 -10.13
C ALA A 29 1.46 5.11 -10.04
N THR A 30 2.09 4.86 -11.19
CA THR A 30 3.33 4.09 -11.27
C THR A 30 4.54 4.96 -10.99
N GLY A 31 5.52 4.45 -10.25
CA GLY A 31 6.76 5.16 -9.97
C GLY A 31 7.55 4.51 -8.84
N LEU A 32 8.59 5.23 -8.39
CA LEU A 32 9.39 4.89 -7.23
C LEU A 32 9.39 6.08 -6.27
N THR A 33 9.10 5.81 -5.00
CA THR A 33 9.11 6.81 -3.91
C THR A 33 9.75 6.19 -2.68
N THR A 34 10.52 7.01 -1.97
CA THR A 34 11.04 6.71 -0.63
C THR A 34 10.41 7.68 0.36
N ALA A 35 9.90 7.16 1.48
CA ALA A 35 9.17 7.93 2.47
C ALA A 35 9.16 7.20 3.82
N GLU A 36 8.81 7.90 4.89
CA GLU A 36 8.50 7.28 6.18
C GLU A 36 7.21 6.46 6.06
N LEU A 37 7.23 5.24 6.59
CA LEU A 37 6.06 4.38 6.67
C LEU A 37 5.38 4.57 8.03
N CYS A 38 4.12 4.98 8.02
CA CYS A 38 3.28 5.05 9.21
C CYS A 38 2.05 4.16 9.07
N PHE A 39 1.32 3.97 10.17
CA PHE A 39 0.05 3.25 10.16
C PHE A 39 -1.07 4.07 10.80
N ASN A 40 -2.29 3.90 10.32
CA ASN A 40 -3.50 4.52 10.86
C ASN A 40 -4.55 3.45 11.22
N THR A 41 -5.15 3.60 12.40
CA THR A 41 -6.14 2.67 12.98
C THR A 41 -7.59 3.00 12.65
N ALA A 42 -7.84 4.09 11.92
CA ALA A 42 -9.17 4.45 11.47
C ALA A 42 -9.75 3.38 10.53
N MET A 43 -11.00 3.01 10.78
CA MET A 43 -11.75 2.07 9.96
C MET A 43 -12.58 2.77 8.86
N THR A 44 -12.70 4.09 8.94
CA THR A 44 -13.46 4.96 8.03
C THR A 44 -12.69 6.26 7.81
N GLY A 45 -13.16 7.10 6.87
CA GLY A 45 -12.55 8.42 6.63
C GLY A 45 -11.22 8.38 5.86
N TYR A 46 -11.03 7.38 5.01
CA TYR A 46 -9.78 7.20 4.27
C TYR A 46 -9.50 8.37 3.31
N GLN A 47 -10.53 9.02 2.78
CA GLN A 47 -10.38 10.17 1.88
C GLN A 47 -9.80 11.37 2.62
N GLU A 48 -10.36 11.67 3.79
CA GLU A 48 -9.91 12.74 4.67
C GLU A 48 -8.45 12.51 5.09
N ILE A 49 -8.12 11.27 5.48
CA ILE A 49 -6.76 10.87 5.85
C ILE A 49 -5.79 11.05 4.68
N MET A 50 -6.14 10.63 3.45
CA MET A 50 -5.26 10.80 2.28
C MET A 50 -5.01 12.26 1.90
N THR A 51 -5.91 13.17 2.29
CA THR A 51 -5.79 14.61 2.00
C THR A 51 -5.22 15.43 3.16
N ASP A 52 -4.98 14.81 4.31
CA ASP A 52 -4.48 15.50 5.50
C ASP A 52 -3.01 15.92 5.29
N PRO A 53 -2.68 17.23 5.42
CA PRO A 53 -1.31 17.73 5.27
C PRO A 53 -0.28 17.09 6.21
N SER A 54 -0.72 16.52 7.35
CA SER A 54 0.17 15.84 8.30
C SER A 54 0.86 14.59 7.72
N TYR A 55 0.31 14.00 6.66
CA TYR A 55 0.91 12.87 5.95
C TYR A 55 1.77 13.26 4.75
N ALA A 56 2.04 14.55 4.55
CA ALA A 56 2.90 15.01 3.45
C ALA A 56 4.27 14.30 3.50
N GLY A 57 4.61 13.61 2.42
CA GLY A 57 5.88 12.87 2.31
C GLY A 57 5.92 11.53 3.04
N GLN A 58 4.78 11.01 3.51
CA GLN A 58 4.68 9.71 4.18
C GLN A 58 3.92 8.69 3.32
N ILE A 59 4.15 7.41 3.60
CA ILE A 59 3.33 6.29 3.13
C ILE A 59 2.42 5.86 4.29
N VAL A 60 1.12 5.96 4.09
CA VAL A 60 0.12 5.58 5.10
C VAL A 60 -0.34 4.15 4.88
N THR A 61 -0.18 3.31 5.90
CA THR A 61 -0.76 1.96 5.94
C THR A 61 -2.04 1.95 6.77
N PHE A 62 -3.19 1.67 6.13
CA PHE A 62 -4.43 1.45 6.84
C PHE A 62 -4.46 0.06 7.47
N THR A 63 -4.87 -0.03 8.72
CA THR A 63 -5.04 -1.32 9.41
C THR A 63 -6.38 -2.00 9.08
N PHE A 64 -7.39 -1.23 8.64
CA PHE A 64 -8.64 -1.79 8.17
C PHE A 64 -8.47 -2.32 6.73
N PRO A 65 -8.85 -3.58 6.45
CA PRO A 65 -8.47 -4.25 5.20
C PRO A 65 -9.23 -3.77 3.97
N HIS A 66 -10.41 -3.17 4.14
CA HIS A 66 -11.24 -2.70 3.03
C HIS A 66 -11.21 -1.16 2.99
N VAL A 67 -10.46 -0.63 2.04
CA VAL A 67 -10.35 0.81 1.76
C VAL A 67 -10.82 1.05 0.34
N GLY A 68 -11.73 2.01 0.13
CA GLY A 68 -12.41 2.23 -1.15
C GLY A 68 -13.90 2.07 -1.03
#